data_AF-A0A436H4N6-F1
#
_entry.id   AF-A0A436H4N6-F1
#
_cell.length_a   1.000
_cell.length_b   1.000
_cell.length_c   1.000
_cell.angle_alpha   90.00
_cell.angle_beta   90.00
_cell.angle_gamma   90.00
#
_symmetry.space_group_name_H-M   'P 1'
#
loop_
_entity.id
_entity.type
_entity.pdbx_description
1 polymer ?
#
loop_
_entity_poly.entity_id
_entity_poly.type
_entity_poly.pdbx_seq_one_letter_code
_entity_poly.pdbx_strand_id
1 'polypeptide(L)' 'VALSAGSACSSGKVGPSHVLKAMGYGDSLGALRVSIGPATGAEDVELFRTALAGIAARRADRERAA' A
#
# COMPACT_ATOMS: atom_id res chain seq x y z
N VAL A 1 12.57 1.28 6.80
CA VAL A 1 11.46 1.04 5.84
C VAL A 1 10.71 2.34 5.58
N ALA A 2 10.56 2.77 4.32
CA ALA A 2 9.76 3.95 3.95
C ALA A 2 8.46 3.51 3.27
N LEU A 3 7.31 3.81 3.87
CA LEU A 3 5.98 3.48 3.36
C LEU A 3 5.26 4.73 2.86
N SER A 4 4.57 4.63 1.72
CA SER A 4 3.71 5.67 1.20
C SER A 4 2.42 5.07 0.63
N ALA A 5 1.30 5.70 0.90
CA ALA A 5 -0.03 5.32 0.40
C ALA A 5 -0.30 5.81 -1.05
N GLY A 6 0.75 6.14 -1.81
CA GLY A 6 0.68 6.58 -3.21
C GLY A 6 0.65 8.10 -3.41
N SER A 7 0.64 8.54 -4.68
CA SER A 7 0.75 9.97 -5.04
C SER A 7 -0.42 10.82 -4.55
N ALA A 8 -1.61 10.23 -4.40
CA ALA A 8 -2.77 10.91 -3.85
C ALA A 8 -2.56 11.32 -2.39
N CYS A 9 -2.13 10.38 -1.53
CA CYS A 9 -1.92 10.64 -0.11
C CYS A 9 -0.81 11.66 0.18
N SER A 10 0.26 11.72 -0.64
CA SER A 10 1.32 12.73 -0.47
C SER A 10 0.93 14.12 -0.98
N SER A 11 -0.10 14.22 -1.83
CA SER A 11 -0.52 15.48 -2.46
C SER A 11 -1.58 16.25 -1.67
N GLY A 12 -2.08 15.69 -0.56
CA GLY A 12 -3.18 16.24 0.22
C GLY A 12 -4.54 16.21 -0.50
N LYS A 13 -4.61 15.64 -1.71
CA LYS A 13 -5.85 15.49 -2.48
C LYS A 13 -6.49 14.14 -2.17
N VAL A 14 -7.73 14.18 -1.69
CA VAL A 14 -8.57 12.98 -1.59
C VAL A 14 -9.05 12.65 -3.01
N GLY A 15 -8.43 11.66 -3.65
CA GLY A 15 -8.75 11.25 -5.00
C GLY A 15 -7.84 10.14 -5.52
N PRO A 16 -8.17 9.51 -6.65
CA PRO A 16 -7.37 8.43 -7.23
C PRO A 16 -5.97 8.92 -7.67
N SER A 17 -4.98 8.04 -7.58
CA SER A 17 -3.61 8.36 -8.02
C SER A 17 -3.58 8.54 -9.55
N HIS A 18 -3.14 9.71 -10.02
CA HIS A 18 -2.96 9.94 -11.47
C HIS A 18 -1.94 8.98 -12.09
N VAL A 19 -0.97 8.48 -11.31
CA VAL A 19 0.03 7.52 -11.79
C VAL A 19 -0.63 6.16 -12.00
N LEU A 20 -1.40 5.68 -11.04
CA LEU A 20 -2.14 4.41 -11.18
C LEU A 20 -3.16 4.46 -12.32
N LYS A 21 -3.81 5.61 -12.48
CA LYS A 21 -4.72 5.86 -13.61
C LYS A 21 -3.99 5.77 -14.95
N ALA A 22 -2.82 6.39 -15.08
CA ALA A 22 -2.00 6.31 -16.28
C ALA A 22 -1.47 4.89 -16.56
N MET A 23 -1.29 4.07 -15.52
CA MET A 23 -0.94 2.65 -15.62
C MET A 23 -2.13 1.73 -15.96
N GLY A 24 -3.35 2.25 -16.06
CA GLY A 24 -4.55 1.48 -16.40
C GLY A 24 -5.30 0.87 -15.22
N TYR A 25 -4.93 1.16 -13.96
CA TYR A 25 -5.58 0.63 -12.76
C TYR A 25 -6.89 1.33 -12.35
N GLY A 26 -7.51 2.08 -13.27
CA GLY A 26 -8.78 2.79 -13.06
C GLY A 26 -8.75 3.80 -11.91
N ASP A 27 -9.93 4.17 -11.41
CA ASP A 27 -10.07 5.05 -10.23
C ASP A 27 -9.99 4.26 -8.91
N SER A 28 -9.11 3.24 -8.84
CA SER A 28 -8.92 2.44 -7.64
C SER A 28 -8.38 3.29 -6.48
N LEU A 29 -9.01 3.15 -5.32
CA LEU A 29 -8.81 4.02 -4.16
C LEU A 29 -7.57 3.69 -3.31
N GLY A 30 -6.76 2.69 -3.67
CA GLY A 30 -5.65 2.31 -2.81
C GLY A 30 -4.54 1.52 -3.49
N ALA A 31 -3.32 2.02 -3.38
CA ALA A 31 -2.10 1.25 -3.58
C ALA A 31 -1.14 1.51 -2.42
N LEU A 32 -0.30 0.52 -2.12
CA LEU A 32 0.79 0.64 -1.16
C LEU A 32 2.11 0.56 -1.92
N ARG A 33 2.94 1.60 -1.82
CA ARG A 33 4.31 1.56 -2.33
C ARG A 33 5.27 1.38 -1.17
N VAL A 34 6.12 0.36 -1.28
CA VAL A 34 7.19 0.07 -0.32
C VAL A 34 8.52 0.29 -1.02
N SER A 35 9.39 1.09 -0.42
CA SER A 35 10.74 1.32 -0.95
C SER A 35 11.77 0.76 0.03
N ILE A 36 12.75 0.03 -0.50
CA ILE A 36 13.85 -0.59 0.24
C ILE A 36 15.18 0.02 -0.22
N GLY A 37 16.25 -0.17 0.56
CA GLY A 37 17.59 0.32 0.24
C GLY A 37 18.70 -0.57 0.79
N PRO A 38 19.97 -0.19 0.62
CA PRO A 38 21.12 -1.03 0.98
C PRO A 38 21.16 -1.49 2.45
N ALA A 39 20.53 -0.72 3.36
CA ALA A 39 20.45 -1.06 4.77
C ALA A 39 19.22 -1.92 5.15
N THR A 40 18.35 -2.25 4.19
CA THR A 40 17.17 -3.09 4.45
C THR A 40 17.58 -4.56 4.54
N GLY A 41 17.40 -5.15 5.72
CA GLY A 41 17.76 -6.54 5.98
C GLY A 41 16.59 -7.52 5.86
N ALA A 42 16.87 -8.81 6.02
CA ALA A 42 15.85 -9.86 6.00
C ALA A 42 14.81 -9.68 7.13
N GLU A 43 15.23 -9.21 8.29
CA GLU A 43 14.35 -8.94 9.44
C GLU A 43 13.33 -7.83 9.13
N ASP A 44 13.74 -6.76 8.45
CA ASP A 44 12.85 -5.68 8.02
C ASP A 44 11.75 -6.20 7.07
N VAL A 45 12.13 -7.09 6.15
CA VAL A 45 11.20 -7.70 5.19
C VAL A 45 10.21 -8.61 5.91
N GLU A 46 10.67 -9.37 6.90
CA GLU A 46 9.83 -10.30 7.65
C GLU A 46 8.83 -9.57 8.57
N LEU A 47 9.28 -8.48 9.21
CA LEU A 47 8.42 -7.56 9.95
C LEU A 47 7.35 -6.95 9.04
N PHE A 48 7.74 -6.47 7.85
CA PHE A 48 6.81 -5.92 6.88
C PHE A 48 5.79 -6.96 6.41
N ARG A 49 6.25 -8.17 6.08
CA ARG A 49 5.40 -9.29 5.64
C ARG A 49 4.34 -9.62 6.69
N THR A 50 4.75 -9.76 7.94
CA THR A 50 3.85 -10.08 9.06
C THR A 50 2.81 -8.99 9.26
N ALA A 51 3.22 -7.72 9.25
CA ALA A 51 2.31 -6.60 9.38
C ALA A 51 1.30 -6.51 8.23
N LEU A 52 1.78 -6.66 6.98
CA LEU A 52 0.93 -6.61 5.79
C LEU A 52 -0.10 -7.75 5.79
N ALA A 53 0.30 -8.97 6.13
CA ALA A 53 -0.60 -10.12 6.22
C ALA A 53 -1.74 -9.87 7.22
N GLY A 54 -1.43 -9.32 8.40
CA GLY A 54 -2.44 -8.97 9.39
C GLY A 54 -3.41 -7.89 8.91
N ILE A 55 -2.94 -6.89 8.17
CA ILE A 55 -3.79 -5.84 7.58
C ILE A 55 -4.70 -6.41 6.48
N ALA A 56 -4.15 -7.24 5.59
CA ALA A 56 -4.88 -7.85 4.49
C ALA A 56 -5.99 -8.77 5.00
N ALA A 57 -5.71 -9.61 6.00
CA ALA A 57 -6.71 -10.49 6.62
C ALA A 57 -7.91 -9.70 7.16
N ARG A 58 -7.66 -8.64 7.93
CA ARG A 58 -8.72 -7.76 8.49
C ARG A 58 -9.54 -7.01 7.43
N ARG A 59 -8.99 -6.80 6.23
CA ARG A 59 -9.74 -6.20 5.11
C ARG A 59 -10.60 -7.25 4.43
N ALA A 60 -10.04 -8.42 4.15
CA ALA A 60 -10.78 -9.54 3.57
C ALA A 60 -11.97 -9.97 4.45
N ASP A 61 -11.81 -9.98 5.77
CA ASP A 61 -12.91 -10.29 6.70
C ASP A 61 -14.03 -9.24 6.63
N ARG A 62 -13.67 -7.95 6.47
CA ARG A 62 -14.65 -6.86 6.34
C ARG A 62 -15.37 -6.88 5.00
N GLU A 63 -14.68 -7.19 3.91
CA GLU A 63 -15.28 -7.35 2.58
C GLU A 63 -16.19 -8.57 2.51
N ARG A 64 -15.87 -9.66 3.21
CA ARG A 64 -16.74 -10.85 3.29
C ARG A 64 -17.99 -10.66 4.16
N ALA A 65 -17.92 -9.77 5.14
CA ALA A 65 -19.03 -9.47 6.05
C ALA A 65 -19.98 -8.39 5.51
N ALA A 66 -19.59 -7.69 4.44
CA ALA A 66 -20.37 -6.67 3.74
C ALA A 66 -21.09 -7.29 2.52
#